data_AF-A0AAU7BWC9-F1
#
_entry.id   AF-A0AAU7BWC9-F1
#
_cell.length_a   1.000
_cell.length_b   1.000
_cell.length_c   1.000
_cell.angle_alpha   90.00
_cell.angle_beta   90.00
_cell.angle_gamma   90.00
#
_symmetry.space_group_name_H-M   'P 1'
#
loop_
_entity.id
_entity.type
_entity.pdbx_description
1 polymer ?
#
loop_
_entity_poly.entity_id
_entity_poly.type
_entity_poly.pdbx_seq_one_letter_code
_entity_poly.pdbx_strand_id
1 'polypeptide(L)'
;MQKLKAANLYRSELIPVSGKLVERYNLCLEKLGFKKTKLKTFSIDGLGWSPEIAEEKKDLHYLNHGDANPHGIIISPLQKGKPVYVPTHTFDRDMMQLIFKTHGDAINDITRDCAICIDFDQNIDAFFGPLDVLKYDTFTINFHLINNLFHIQEAQLQLVEKFNQGNNFVDETIHQELLESANKHGDLRKRRLYLEPVIFQTNSFYTKAFGGIYVLRDFISPIVVFEDEATHKEAIKDTVHDVLIYHISQPELMDKLKDHLIIECSLDEVVKNNRYERIKKVMLFGELKKTEHPIKDILNDKVLFRRYLNSIDANALKRVTGVEIYLERLERSNAFKINDLVDQDFYFALHQPHSSLDVKQYDLIWRLLINVSPKDVLFLYWYDKEEFYKSYETWNESFQDWVIETISNNI
;
A
#
# COMPACT_ATOMS: atom_id res chain seq x y z
N MET A 1 18.08 -1.98 -8.32
CA MET A 1 17.04 -3.02 -8.11
C MET A 1 17.49 -4.49 -8.15
N GLN A 2 18.54 -4.90 -8.90
CA GLN A 2 18.91 -6.32 -9.02
C GLN A 2 19.25 -7.01 -7.68
N LYS A 3 19.99 -6.34 -6.79
CA LYS A 3 20.34 -6.87 -5.47
C LYS A 3 19.10 -7.21 -4.62
N LEU A 4 18.09 -6.34 -4.60
CA LEU A 4 16.82 -6.58 -3.90
C LEU A 4 16.04 -7.77 -4.49
N LYS A 5 16.05 -7.94 -5.81
CA LYS A 5 15.45 -9.12 -6.47
C LYS A 5 16.15 -10.41 -6.04
N ALA A 6 17.49 -10.41 -6.02
CA ALA A 6 18.27 -11.56 -5.58
C ALA A 6 18.02 -11.93 -4.11
N ALA A 7 17.74 -10.93 -3.26
CA ALA A 7 17.39 -11.11 -1.86
C ALA A 7 15.90 -11.42 -1.61
N ASN A 8 15.07 -11.60 -2.66
CA ASN A 8 13.61 -11.75 -2.58
C ASN A 8 12.87 -10.58 -1.91
N LEU A 9 13.49 -9.40 -1.84
CA LEU A 9 12.94 -8.19 -1.22
C LEU A 9 12.17 -7.31 -2.21
N TYR A 10 12.17 -7.64 -3.50
CA TYR A 10 11.50 -6.86 -4.55
C TYR A 10 10.57 -7.72 -5.39
N ARG A 11 9.25 -7.50 -5.26
CA ARG A 11 8.20 -8.07 -6.11
C ARG A 11 8.29 -9.60 -6.30
N SER A 12 8.64 -10.33 -5.23
CA SER A 12 8.94 -11.77 -5.26
C SER A 12 7.71 -12.66 -5.38
N GLU A 13 6.52 -12.16 -5.02
CA GLU A 13 5.28 -12.96 -4.98
C GLU A 13 4.31 -12.72 -6.14
N LEU A 14 4.77 -12.13 -7.25
CA LEU A 14 3.93 -11.93 -8.43
C LEU A 14 3.51 -13.26 -9.07
N ILE A 15 2.31 -13.29 -9.64
CA ILE A 15 1.74 -14.44 -10.33
C ILE A 15 2.01 -14.30 -11.83
N PRO A 16 2.69 -15.25 -12.47
CA PRO A 16 2.92 -15.20 -13.91
C PRO A 16 1.61 -15.43 -14.69
N VAL A 17 1.42 -14.64 -15.74
CA VAL A 17 0.25 -14.64 -16.63
C VAL A 17 0.73 -14.89 -18.06
N SER A 18 0.13 -15.88 -18.72
CA SER A 18 0.48 -16.25 -20.09
C SER A 18 -0.70 -16.91 -20.82
N GLY A 19 -0.61 -17.01 -22.15
CA GLY A 19 -1.59 -17.72 -22.97
C GLY A 19 -3.01 -17.13 -22.84
N LYS A 20 -4.01 -17.98 -22.65
CA LYS A 20 -5.43 -17.56 -22.55
C LYS A 20 -5.70 -16.57 -21.41
N LEU A 21 -4.90 -16.58 -20.34
CA LEU A 21 -5.07 -15.63 -19.24
C LEU A 21 -4.80 -14.18 -19.66
N VAL A 22 -3.91 -13.97 -20.64
CA VAL A 22 -3.64 -12.64 -21.22
C VAL A 22 -4.86 -12.12 -21.96
N GLU A 23 -5.55 -12.98 -22.71
CA GLU A 23 -6.78 -12.62 -23.42
C GLU A 23 -7.87 -12.22 -22.41
N ARG A 24 -8.06 -12.99 -21.35
CA ARG A 24 -9.02 -12.67 -20.27
C ARG A 24 -8.69 -11.35 -19.58
N TYR A 25 -7.43 -11.15 -19.25
CA TYR A 25 -6.97 -9.91 -18.62
C TYR A 25 -7.22 -8.70 -19.54
N ASN A 26 -6.96 -8.83 -20.84
CA ASN A 26 -7.24 -7.81 -21.84
C ASN A 26 -8.74 -7.52 -22.00
N LEU A 27 -9.60 -8.54 -21.88
CA LEU A 27 -11.06 -8.34 -21.85
C LEU A 27 -11.50 -7.58 -20.59
N CYS A 28 -10.87 -7.84 -19.44
CA CYS A 28 -11.11 -7.06 -18.23
C CYS A 28 -10.69 -5.60 -18.41
N LEU A 29 -9.51 -5.35 -18.98
CA LEU A 29 -9.04 -3.99 -19.29
C LEU A 29 -10.04 -3.24 -20.16
N GLU A 30 -10.51 -3.83 -21.26
CA GLU A 30 -11.49 -3.18 -22.14
C GLU A 30 -12.82 -2.94 -21.44
N LYS A 31 -13.30 -3.91 -20.66
CA LYS A 31 -14.55 -3.78 -19.91
C LYS A 31 -14.51 -2.64 -18.89
N LEU A 32 -13.33 -2.43 -18.29
CA LEU A 32 -13.06 -1.31 -17.39
C LEU A 32 -12.73 -0.01 -18.13
N GLY A 33 -12.74 0.03 -19.46
CA GLY A 33 -12.45 1.25 -20.24
C GLY A 33 -10.96 1.54 -20.45
N PHE A 34 -10.07 0.60 -20.11
CA PHE A 34 -8.63 0.71 -20.34
C PHE A 34 -8.19 0.12 -21.68
N LYS A 35 -7.07 0.61 -22.21
CA LYS A 35 -6.43 0.03 -23.40
C LYS A 35 -5.82 -1.34 -23.08
N LYS A 36 -5.97 -2.30 -24.00
CA LYS A 36 -5.30 -3.61 -23.97
C LYS A 36 -3.77 -3.48 -23.89
N THR A 37 -3.13 -4.41 -23.18
CA THR A 37 -1.68 -4.61 -23.25
C THR A 37 -1.31 -5.38 -24.51
N LYS A 38 -0.12 -5.09 -25.06
CA LYS A 38 0.48 -5.84 -26.18
C LYS A 38 1.39 -6.97 -25.69
N LEU A 39 1.62 -7.08 -24.39
CA LEU A 39 2.49 -8.10 -23.80
C LEU A 39 1.87 -9.49 -23.95
N LYS A 40 2.70 -10.48 -24.29
CA LYS A 40 2.29 -11.89 -24.38
C LYS A 40 2.43 -12.64 -23.05
N THR A 41 3.23 -12.10 -22.14
CA THR A 41 3.52 -12.64 -20.82
C THR A 41 3.83 -11.48 -19.88
N PHE A 42 3.28 -11.50 -18.68
CA PHE A 42 3.53 -10.52 -17.62
C PHE A 42 3.21 -11.15 -16.28
N SER A 43 3.42 -10.43 -15.17
CA SER A 43 3.11 -10.92 -13.84
C SER A 43 2.15 -9.97 -13.14
N ILE A 44 1.24 -10.49 -12.31
CA ILE A 44 0.27 -9.67 -11.57
C ILE A 44 0.38 -9.87 -10.06
N ASP A 45 -0.06 -8.88 -9.30
CA ASP A 45 -0.15 -8.93 -7.86
C ASP A 45 -1.52 -9.39 -7.35
N GLY A 46 -1.79 -9.24 -6.04
CA GLY A 46 -3.07 -9.61 -5.45
C GLY A 46 -4.27 -8.86 -6.03
N LEU A 47 -4.12 -7.57 -6.36
CA LEU A 47 -5.18 -6.73 -6.94
C LEU A 47 -5.37 -6.98 -8.45
N GLY A 48 -4.34 -7.55 -9.10
CA GLY A 48 -4.30 -7.72 -10.55
C GLY A 48 -3.40 -6.71 -11.25
N TRP A 49 -2.69 -5.86 -10.51
CA TRP A 49 -1.74 -4.90 -11.06
C TRP A 49 -0.46 -5.59 -11.54
N SER A 50 0.07 -5.16 -12.68
CA SER A 50 1.29 -5.68 -13.29
C SER A 50 2.36 -4.58 -13.45
N PRO A 51 3.59 -4.82 -12.96
CA PRO A 51 4.68 -3.88 -13.18
C PRO A 51 5.08 -3.76 -14.65
N GLU A 52 5.01 -4.84 -15.42
CA GLU A 52 5.38 -4.83 -16.84
C GLU A 52 4.36 -4.03 -17.67
N ILE A 53 3.07 -4.14 -17.35
CA ILE A 53 2.02 -3.34 -18.00
C ILE A 53 2.13 -1.87 -17.60
N ALA A 54 2.43 -1.57 -16.34
CA ALA A 54 2.67 -0.21 -15.88
C ALA A 54 3.83 0.45 -16.64
N GLU A 55 4.92 -0.29 -16.87
CA GLU A 55 6.06 0.17 -17.68
C GLU A 55 5.68 0.35 -19.16
N GLU A 56 4.95 -0.60 -19.77
CA GLU A 56 4.45 -0.48 -21.14
C GLU A 56 3.60 0.78 -21.34
N LYS A 57 2.71 1.05 -20.39
CA LYS A 57 1.78 2.18 -20.43
C LYS A 57 2.38 3.50 -19.96
N LYS A 58 3.57 3.47 -19.35
CA LYS A 58 4.19 4.59 -18.64
C LYS A 58 3.26 5.20 -17.59
N ASP A 59 2.49 4.35 -16.94
CA ASP A 59 1.49 4.72 -15.94
C ASP A 59 1.50 3.70 -14.81
N LEU A 60 1.96 4.14 -13.64
CA LEU A 60 2.04 3.29 -12.45
C LEU A 60 0.66 2.84 -11.97
N HIS A 61 -0.37 3.67 -12.16
CA HIS A 61 -1.72 3.47 -11.64
C HIS A 61 -2.72 3.19 -12.77
N TYR A 62 -2.31 2.46 -13.81
CA TYR A 62 -3.12 2.21 -15.01
C TYR A 62 -4.47 1.48 -14.78
N LEU A 63 -4.70 0.94 -13.58
CA LEU A 63 -5.97 0.33 -13.16
C LEU A 63 -6.93 1.32 -12.47
N ASN A 64 -6.57 2.60 -12.40
CA ASN A 64 -7.38 3.63 -11.77
C ASN A 64 -7.87 4.63 -12.83
N HIS A 65 -9.14 5.03 -12.73
CA HIS A 65 -9.64 6.19 -13.47
C HIS A 65 -9.45 7.43 -12.60
N GLY A 66 -8.33 8.13 -12.81
CA GLY A 66 -7.92 9.22 -11.93
C GLY A 66 -7.65 8.73 -10.50
N ASP A 67 -7.80 9.62 -9.53
CA ASP A 67 -7.48 9.34 -8.12
C ASP A 67 -8.65 8.71 -7.34
N ALA A 68 -9.88 8.83 -7.83
CA ALA A 68 -11.08 8.46 -7.08
C ALA A 68 -11.56 7.02 -7.34
N ASN A 69 -11.23 6.44 -8.49
CA ASN A 69 -11.88 5.23 -8.99
C ASN A 69 -10.85 4.11 -9.23
N PRO A 70 -10.38 3.43 -8.16
CA PRO A 70 -9.51 2.28 -8.32
C PRO A 70 -10.30 1.06 -8.80
N HIS A 71 -9.64 0.19 -9.58
CA HIS A 71 -10.23 -1.07 -10.04
C HIS A 71 -9.28 -2.24 -9.77
N GLY A 72 -9.86 -3.43 -9.67
CA GLY A 72 -9.13 -4.69 -9.54
C GLY A 72 -9.47 -5.67 -10.66
N ILE A 73 -8.58 -6.63 -10.88
CA ILE A 73 -8.80 -7.72 -11.83
C ILE A 73 -8.42 -9.05 -11.16
N ILE A 74 -9.39 -9.95 -11.00
CA ILE A 74 -9.14 -11.33 -10.57
C ILE A 74 -9.24 -12.26 -11.77
N ILE A 75 -8.12 -12.89 -12.12
CA ILE A 75 -8.05 -13.92 -13.17
C ILE A 75 -7.71 -15.32 -12.62
N SER A 76 -7.34 -15.42 -11.34
CA SER A 76 -6.89 -16.68 -10.74
C SER A 76 -7.14 -16.73 -9.23
N PRO A 77 -7.48 -17.91 -8.66
CA PRO A 77 -7.59 -18.08 -7.21
C PRO A 77 -6.22 -17.93 -6.50
N LEU A 78 -5.11 -18.00 -7.25
CA LEU A 78 -3.75 -17.80 -6.71
C LEU A 78 -3.51 -16.38 -6.19
N GLN A 79 -4.35 -15.41 -6.57
CA GLN A 79 -4.32 -14.04 -6.04
C GLN A 79 -4.72 -13.97 -4.55
N LYS A 80 -5.34 -15.03 -4.01
CA LYS A 80 -5.72 -15.11 -2.60
C LYS A 80 -4.49 -14.96 -1.69
N GLY A 81 -4.51 -13.93 -0.84
CA GLY A 81 -3.46 -13.67 0.14
C GLY A 81 -2.16 -13.10 -0.45
N LYS A 82 -2.14 -12.76 -1.75
CA LYS A 82 -0.95 -12.16 -2.37
C LYS A 82 -0.79 -10.68 -2.02
N PRO A 83 0.45 -10.18 -1.95
CA PRO A 83 0.70 -8.76 -1.70
C PRO A 83 0.06 -7.87 -2.78
N VAL A 84 -0.36 -6.68 -2.37
CA VAL A 84 -0.71 -5.56 -3.27
C VAL A 84 0.48 -4.61 -3.26
N TYR A 85 1.19 -4.46 -4.38
CA TYR A 85 2.47 -3.73 -4.39
C TYR A 85 2.30 -2.23 -4.57
N VAL A 86 1.23 -1.80 -5.23
CA VAL A 86 0.93 -0.38 -5.48
C VAL A 86 -0.48 -0.08 -4.99
N PRO A 87 -0.73 -0.15 -3.66
CA PRO A 87 -2.02 0.24 -3.12
C PRO A 87 -2.24 1.74 -3.31
N THR A 88 -3.48 2.11 -3.65
CA THR A 88 -3.99 3.49 -3.60
C THR A 88 -4.37 3.85 -2.17
N HIS A 89 -4.95 2.91 -1.43
CA HIS A 89 -5.33 3.08 -0.01
C HIS A 89 -4.64 2.06 0.89
N THR A 90 -4.42 2.42 2.16
CA THR A 90 -3.85 1.48 3.16
C THR A 90 -4.67 0.22 3.38
N PHE A 91 -5.96 0.25 3.03
CA PHE A 91 -6.89 -0.87 3.20
C PHE A 91 -7.14 -1.67 1.91
N ASP A 92 -6.51 -1.37 0.77
CA ASP A 92 -6.72 -2.12 -0.48
C ASP A 92 -6.41 -3.62 -0.32
N ARG A 93 -5.37 -3.94 0.46
CA ARG A 93 -5.02 -5.32 0.82
C ARG A 93 -6.13 -5.98 1.64
N ASP A 94 -6.70 -5.25 2.59
CA ASP A 94 -7.76 -5.76 3.47
C ASP A 94 -9.05 -5.99 2.68
N MET A 95 -9.37 -5.11 1.73
CA MET A 95 -10.49 -5.32 0.79
C MET A 95 -10.31 -6.60 -0.01
N MET A 96 -9.13 -6.82 -0.59
CA MET A 96 -8.83 -8.06 -1.32
C MET A 96 -8.95 -9.30 -0.42
N GLN A 97 -8.46 -9.24 0.83
CA GLN A 97 -8.63 -10.34 1.78
C GLN A 97 -10.11 -10.61 2.09
N LEU A 98 -10.93 -9.56 2.26
CA LEU A 98 -12.36 -9.69 2.49
C LEU A 98 -13.07 -10.30 1.29
N ILE A 99 -12.76 -9.87 0.06
CA ILE A 99 -13.31 -10.43 -1.18
C ILE A 99 -13.06 -11.94 -1.23
N PHE A 100 -11.82 -12.39 -1.02
CA PHE A 100 -11.48 -13.81 -1.06
C PHE A 100 -12.02 -14.61 0.13
N LYS A 101 -12.26 -13.96 1.27
CA LYS A 101 -12.91 -14.58 2.43
C LYS A 101 -14.40 -14.83 2.16
N THR A 102 -15.09 -13.87 1.56
CA THR A 102 -16.53 -13.93 1.29
C THR A 102 -16.85 -14.78 0.07
N HIS A 103 -16.11 -14.62 -1.03
CA HIS A 103 -16.44 -15.18 -2.34
C HIS A 103 -15.43 -16.20 -2.86
N GLY A 104 -14.51 -16.70 -2.03
CA GLY A 104 -13.40 -17.55 -2.44
C GLY A 104 -13.78 -18.76 -3.31
N ASP A 105 -14.85 -19.48 -2.94
CA ASP A 105 -15.32 -20.64 -3.71
C ASP A 105 -15.91 -20.26 -5.07
N ALA A 106 -16.67 -19.15 -5.12
CA ALA A 106 -17.24 -18.63 -6.35
C ALA A 106 -16.13 -18.10 -7.28
N ILE A 107 -15.13 -17.39 -6.73
CA ILE A 107 -13.96 -16.93 -7.48
C ILE A 107 -13.21 -18.13 -8.07
N ASN A 108 -12.99 -19.20 -7.29
CA ASN A 108 -12.33 -20.40 -7.77
C ASN A 108 -13.10 -21.10 -8.89
N ASP A 109 -14.44 -21.10 -8.85
CA ASP A 109 -15.24 -21.65 -9.95
C ASP A 109 -15.20 -20.74 -11.19
N ILE A 110 -15.49 -19.45 -11.03
CA ILE A 110 -15.59 -18.47 -12.12
C ILE A 110 -14.27 -18.33 -12.88
N THR A 111 -13.13 -18.28 -12.18
CA THR A 111 -11.82 -18.05 -12.80
C THR A 111 -11.28 -19.24 -13.62
N ARG A 112 -11.96 -20.39 -13.62
CA ARG A 112 -11.60 -21.54 -14.49
C ARG A 112 -11.69 -21.17 -15.96
N ASP A 113 -12.76 -20.50 -16.34
CA ASP A 113 -13.11 -20.14 -17.72
C ASP A 113 -13.32 -18.63 -17.94
N CYS A 114 -13.43 -17.85 -16.86
CA CYS A 114 -13.68 -16.41 -16.89
C CYS A 114 -12.62 -15.60 -16.10
N ALA A 115 -12.87 -14.30 -15.98
CA ALA A 115 -12.19 -13.35 -15.10
C ALA A 115 -13.21 -12.36 -14.51
N ILE A 116 -12.86 -11.77 -13.39
CA ILE A 116 -13.71 -10.87 -12.60
C ILE A 116 -13.05 -9.50 -12.57
N CYS A 117 -13.76 -8.48 -13.06
CA CYS A 117 -13.41 -7.09 -12.80
C CYS A 117 -13.99 -6.70 -11.44
N ILE A 118 -13.20 -6.02 -10.63
CA ILE A 118 -13.63 -5.41 -9.37
C ILE A 118 -13.71 -3.91 -9.59
N ASP A 119 -14.82 -3.34 -9.17
CA ASP A 119 -15.03 -1.91 -9.10
C ASP A 119 -15.21 -1.51 -7.62
N PHE A 120 -14.40 -0.56 -7.16
CA PHE A 120 -14.41 -0.07 -5.79
C PHE A 120 -15.18 1.24 -5.75
N ASP A 121 -16.49 1.12 -5.56
CA ASP A 121 -17.40 2.25 -5.57
C ASP A 121 -17.48 2.90 -4.18
N GLN A 122 -17.21 4.21 -4.16
CA GLN A 122 -17.21 5.04 -2.96
C GLN A 122 -18.44 5.94 -2.89
N ASN A 123 -19.36 5.80 -3.85
CA ASN A 123 -20.45 6.72 -4.14
C ASN A 123 -19.97 8.18 -4.37
N ILE A 124 -18.79 8.33 -4.97
CA ILE A 124 -18.18 9.62 -5.29
C ILE A 124 -17.78 9.61 -6.76
N ASP A 125 -18.55 10.33 -7.58
CA ASP A 125 -18.32 10.38 -9.02
C ASP A 125 -16.98 11.04 -9.38
N ALA A 126 -16.66 12.11 -8.64
CA ALA A 126 -15.43 12.88 -8.80
C ALA A 126 -15.15 13.65 -7.51
N PHE A 127 -13.87 13.95 -7.28
CA PHE A 127 -13.50 14.90 -6.25
C PHE A 127 -13.62 16.34 -6.77
N PHE A 128 -14.20 17.21 -5.95
CA PHE A 128 -14.29 18.66 -6.17
C PHE A 128 -13.25 19.43 -5.36
N GLY A 129 -12.71 18.84 -4.30
CA GLY A 129 -11.59 19.39 -3.54
C GLY A 129 -10.90 18.35 -2.66
N PRO A 130 -9.74 18.69 -2.08
CA PRO A 130 -8.92 17.72 -1.35
C PRO A 130 -9.58 17.12 -0.12
N LEU A 131 -10.45 17.87 0.56
CA LEU A 131 -11.17 17.39 1.76
C LEU A 131 -12.35 16.48 1.44
N ASP A 132 -12.70 16.28 0.16
CA ASP A 132 -13.72 15.30 -0.21
C ASP A 132 -13.32 13.86 0.16
N VAL A 133 -12.03 13.59 0.40
CA VAL A 133 -11.55 12.32 0.99
C VAL A 133 -12.16 12.05 2.37
N LEU A 134 -12.67 13.06 3.07
CA LEU A 134 -13.40 12.89 4.33
C LEU A 134 -14.76 12.20 4.15
N LYS A 135 -15.29 12.15 2.92
CA LYS A 135 -16.53 11.42 2.60
C LYS A 135 -16.32 9.90 2.55
N TYR A 136 -15.07 9.43 2.50
CA TYR A 136 -14.76 8.01 2.43
C TYR A 136 -15.08 7.33 3.76
N ASP A 137 -16.15 6.57 3.86
CA ASP A 137 -16.50 5.81 5.07
C ASP A 137 -16.77 4.35 4.67
N THR A 138 -17.66 4.19 3.71
CA THR A 138 -18.10 2.88 3.23
C THR A 138 -17.81 2.70 1.75
N PHE A 139 -17.10 1.62 1.42
CA PHE A 139 -16.81 1.18 0.07
C PHE A 139 -17.74 0.04 -0.31
N THR A 140 -18.34 0.13 -1.49
CA THR A 140 -19.12 -0.93 -2.11
C THR A 140 -18.28 -1.58 -3.18
N ILE A 141 -17.87 -2.83 -2.94
CA ILE A 141 -17.07 -3.61 -3.88
C ILE A 141 -18.02 -4.33 -4.82
N ASN A 142 -18.07 -3.86 -6.06
CA ASN A 142 -18.88 -4.42 -7.12
C ASN A 142 -18.07 -5.40 -7.98
N PHE A 143 -18.74 -6.43 -8.51
CA PHE A 143 -18.11 -7.45 -9.33
C PHE A 143 -18.74 -7.52 -10.70
N HIS A 144 -17.91 -7.51 -11.74
CA HIS A 144 -18.37 -7.66 -13.11
C HIS A 144 -17.63 -8.80 -13.80
N LEU A 145 -18.38 -9.77 -14.31
CA LEU A 145 -17.80 -10.86 -15.10
C LEU A 145 -17.55 -10.42 -16.54
N ILE A 146 -16.45 -10.89 -17.13
CA ILE A 146 -16.24 -10.76 -18.58
C ILE A 146 -17.25 -11.64 -19.34
N ASN A 147 -17.45 -11.35 -20.63
CA ASN A 147 -18.31 -12.12 -21.55
C ASN A 147 -19.80 -12.24 -21.14
N ASN A 148 -20.27 -11.45 -20.18
CA ASN A 148 -21.68 -11.43 -19.77
C ASN A 148 -22.23 -12.82 -19.41
N LEU A 149 -21.41 -13.66 -18.76
CA LEU A 149 -21.77 -15.02 -18.36
C LEU A 149 -23.10 -15.12 -17.61
N PHE A 150 -23.47 -14.07 -16.86
CA PHE A 150 -24.77 -13.95 -16.22
C PHE A 150 -25.93 -14.02 -17.21
N HIS A 151 -25.91 -13.20 -18.28
CA HIS A 151 -26.94 -13.22 -19.32
C HIS A 151 -26.98 -14.55 -20.08
N ILE A 152 -25.82 -15.19 -20.26
CA ILE A 152 -25.74 -16.52 -20.90
C ILE A 152 -26.40 -17.58 -20.01
N GLN A 153 -26.14 -17.54 -18.70
CA GLN A 153 -26.77 -18.43 -17.73
C GLN A 153 -28.29 -18.22 -17.69
N GLU A 154 -28.74 -16.98 -17.65
CA GLU A 154 -30.17 -16.62 -17.66
C GLU A 154 -30.85 -17.16 -18.94
N ALA A 155 -30.24 -16.98 -20.11
CA ALA A 155 -30.73 -17.54 -21.36
C ALA A 155 -30.77 -19.08 -21.35
N GLN A 156 -29.76 -19.74 -20.76
CA GLN A 156 -29.79 -21.20 -20.58
C GLN A 156 -30.95 -21.64 -19.68
N LEU A 157 -31.21 -20.94 -18.58
CA LEU A 157 -32.32 -21.25 -17.69
C LEU A 157 -33.68 -21.06 -18.38
N GLN A 158 -33.85 -19.97 -19.13
CA GLN A 158 -35.05 -19.72 -19.93
C GLN A 158 -35.26 -20.80 -21.00
N LEU A 159 -34.20 -21.29 -21.65
CA LEU A 159 -34.28 -22.43 -22.58
C LEU A 159 -34.71 -23.71 -21.88
N VAL A 160 -34.22 -23.97 -20.65
CA VAL A 160 -34.66 -25.12 -19.85
C VAL A 160 -36.11 -24.98 -19.41
N GLU A 161 -36.55 -23.79 -19.01
CA GLU A 161 -37.96 -23.52 -18.70
C GLU A 161 -38.84 -23.75 -19.93
N LYS A 162 -38.47 -23.20 -21.09
CA LYS A 162 -39.15 -23.41 -22.38
C LYS A 162 -39.22 -24.90 -22.71
N PHE A 163 -38.13 -25.65 -22.53
CA PHE A 163 -38.08 -27.09 -22.74
C PHE A 163 -39.06 -27.86 -21.83
N ASN A 164 -39.17 -27.46 -20.56
CA ASN A 164 -40.05 -28.09 -19.57
C ASN A 164 -41.54 -27.68 -19.71
N GLN A 165 -41.87 -26.71 -20.57
CA GLN A 165 -43.25 -26.26 -20.75
C GLN A 165 -44.03 -27.17 -21.72
N GLY A 166 -45.10 -27.79 -21.24
CA GLY A 166 -46.03 -28.56 -22.07
C GLY A 166 -45.35 -29.74 -22.76
N ASN A 167 -45.47 -29.81 -24.09
CA ASN A 167 -44.89 -30.87 -24.93
C ASN A 167 -43.57 -30.44 -25.61
N ASN A 168 -42.96 -29.33 -25.20
CA ASN A 168 -41.74 -28.82 -25.83
C ASN A 168 -40.53 -29.77 -25.70
N PHE A 169 -40.60 -30.76 -24.81
CA PHE A 169 -39.58 -31.80 -24.65
C PHE A 169 -39.43 -32.74 -25.86
N VAL A 170 -40.36 -32.73 -26.83
CA VAL A 170 -40.22 -33.49 -28.09
C VAL A 170 -39.73 -32.62 -29.25
N ASP A 171 -39.58 -31.31 -29.05
CA ASP A 171 -39.16 -30.38 -30.09
C ASP A 171 -37.64 -30.45 -30.30
N GLU A 172 -37.22 -31.02 -31.44
CA GLU A 172 -35.82 -31.17 -31.81
C GLU A 172 -35.10 -29.81 -32.00
N THR A 173 -35.83 -28.73 -32.27
CA THR A 173 -35.23 -27.39 -32.38
C THR A 173 -34.76 -26.88 -31.02
N ILE A 174 -35.55 -27.09 -29.97
CA ILE A 174 -35.18 -26.72 -28.59
C ILE A 174 -34.01 -27.59 -28.10
N HIS A 175 -33.97 -28.88 -28.49
CA HIS A 175 -32.81 -29.73 -28.22
C HIS A 175 -31.52 -29.17 -28.84
N GLN A 176 -31.58 -28.72 -30.09
CA GLN A 176 -30.43 -28.12 -30.77
C GLN A 176 -30.00 -26.80 -30.10
N GLU A 177 -30.95 -25.90 -29.77
CA GLU A 177 -30.66 -24.66 -29.04
C GLU A 177 -29.92 -24.93 -27.71
N LEU A 178 -30.38 -25.92 -26.94
CA LEU A 178 -29.76 -26.33 -25.68
C LEU A 178 -28.34 -26.90 -25.90
N LEU A 179 -28.18 -27.79 -26.88
CA LEU A 179 -26.89 -28.42 -27.20
C LEU A 179 -25.85 -27.39 -27.69
N GLU A 180 -26.26 -26.47 -28.57
CA GLU A 180 -25.39 -25.40 -29.07
C GLU A 180 -24.92 -24.50 -27.93
N SER A 181 -25.84 -24.10 -27.05
CA SER A 181 -25.51 -23.29 -25.87
C SER A 181 -24.53 -24.01 -24.95
N ALA A 182 -24.78 -25.29 -24.65
CA ALA A 182 -23.92 -26.10 -23.79
C ALA A 182 -22.53 -26.35 -24.42
N ASN A 183 -22.45 -26.60 -25.72
CA ASN A 183 -21.17 -26.82 -26.42
C ASN A 183 -20.33 -25.54 -26.49
N LYS A 184 -20.96 -24.38 -26.65
CA LYS A 184 -20.27 -23.10 -26.78
C LYS A 184 -19.83 -22.52 -25.44
N HIS A 185 -20.66 -22.64 -24.40
CA HIS A 185 -20.48 -21.94 -23.12
C HIS A 185 -20.33 -22.87 -21.91
N GLY A 186 -20.46 -24.18 -22.10
CA GLY A 186 -20.58 -25.14 -21.00
C GLY A 186 -21.95 -25.13 -20.35
N ASP A 187 -22.15 -26.02 -19.37
CA ASP A 187 -23.36 -26.05 -18.55
C ASP A 187 -23.24 -25.04 -17.39
N LEU A 188 -23.96 -23.92 -17.49
CA LEU A 188 -23.95 -22.86 -16.48
C LEU A 188 -25.06 -23.01 -15.45
N ARG A 189 -26.01 -23.94 -15.62
CA ARG A 189 -27.27 -23.98 -14.85
C ARG A 189 -27.08 -24.06 -13.33
N LYS A 190 -26.01 -24.74 -12.89
CA LYS A 190 -25.70 -24.93 -11.47
C LYS A 190 -24.53 -24.09 -10.97
N ARG A 191 -23.96 -23.22 -11.80
CA ARG A 191 -22.82 -22.39 -11.43
C ARG A 191 -23.25 -21.16 -10.65
N ARG A 192 -22.47 -20.78 -9.64
CA ARG A 192 -22.71 -19.55 -8.87
C ARG A 192 -21.93 -18.40 -9.51
N LEU A 193 -22.56 -17.72 -10.46
CA LEU A 193 -21.96 -16.62 -11.24
C LEU A 193 -22.30 -15.23 -10.69
N TYR A 194 -23.25 -15.15 -9.78
CA TYR A 194 -23.58 -13.91 -9.09
C TYR A 194 -22.74 -13.77 -7.82
N LEU A 195 -21.98 -12.67 -7.76
CA LEU A 195 -21.20 -12.24 -6.61
C LEU A 195 -21.90 -11.03 -6.01
N GLU A 196 -22.45 -11.19 -4.81
CA GLU A 196 -23.07 -10.09 -4.08
C GLU A 196 -22.03 -9.00 -3.77
N PRO A 197 -22.39 -7.71 -3.90
CA PRO A 197 -21.50 -6.62 -3.52
C PRO A 197 -21.02 -6.77 -2.08
N VAL A 198 -19.73 -6.50 -1.86
CA VAL A 198 -19.12 -6.58 -0.52
C VAL A 198 -18.98 -5.17 0.04
N ILE A 199 -19.49 -4.95 1.25
CA ILE A 199 -19.38 -3.67 1.94
C ILE A 199 -18.11 -3.69 2.80
N PHE A 200 -17.28 -2.66 2.67
CA PHE A 200 -16.08 -2.46 3.48
C PHE A 200 -16.14 -1.10 4.17
N GLN A 201 -16.05 -1.09 5.49
CA GLN A 201 -16.02 0.14 6.30
C GLN A 201 -14.60 0.47 6.71
N THR A 202 -14.25 1.76 6.62
CA THR A 202 -12.94 2.28 7.01
C THR A 202 -13.09 3.60 7.77
N ASN A 203 -12.25 3.79 8.79
CA ASN A 203 -12.22 5.00 9.59
C ASN A 203 -10.99 5.83 9.24
N SER A 204 -9.86 5.55 9.91
CA SER A 204 -8.58 6.21 9.66
C SER A 204 -7.80 5.47 8.57
N PHE A 205 -7.30 6.19 7.57
CA PHE A 205 -6.58 5.60 6.44
C PHE A 205 -5.63 6.58 5.79
N TYR A 206 -4.82 6.09 4.85
CA TYR A 206 -4.08 6.91 3.91
C TYR A 206 -4.56 6.64 2.49
N THR A 207 -4.63 7.69 1.66
CA THR A 207 -4.88 7.62 0.21
C THR A 207 -3.79 8.34 -0.57
N LYS A 208 -3.45 7.83 -1.76
CA LYS A 208 -2.56 8.52 -2.72
C LYS A 208 -3.24 9.67 -3.46
N ALA A 209 -4.56 9.81 -3.35
CA ALA A 209 -5.28 10.90 -3.99
C ALA A 209 -4.66 12.25 -3.61
N PHE A 210 -4.62 13.19 -4.56
CA PHE A 210 -4.04 14.52 -4.36
C PHE A 210 -2.59 14.53 -3.84
N GLY A 211 -1.79 13.53 -4.25
CA GLY A 211 -0.38 13.47 -3.88
C GLY A 211 -0.09 12.93 -2.48
N GLY A 212 -1.09 12.39 -1.76
CA GLY A 212 -0.90 11.72 -0.47
C GLY A 212 -1.61 12.44 0.68
N ILE A 213 -2.60 11.78 1.27
CA ILE A 213 -3.38 12.29 2.41
C ILE A 213 -3.57 11.21 3.46
N TYR A 214 -3.24 11.52 4.71
CA TYR A 214 -3.66 10.76 5.89
C TYR A 214 -4.94 11.35 6.45
N VAL A 215 -5.91 10.50 6.75
CA VAL A 215 -7.17 10.85 7.40
C VAL A 215 -7.22 10.09 8.72
N LEU A 216 -7.20 10.80 9.84
CA LEU A 216 -7.18 10.27 11.19
C LEU A 216 -8.46 10.69 11.92
N ARG A 217 -9.46 9.80 12.05
CA ARG A 217 -10.81 10.16 12.55
C ARG A 217 -11.08 9.73 13.98
N ASP A 218 -10.41 8.69 14.45
CA ASP A 218 -10.74 8.03 15.73
C ASP A 218 -10.11 8.71 16.96
N PHE A 219 -9.82 10.00 16.88
CA PHE A 219 -9.09 10.77 17.89
C PHE A 219 -9.92 11.95 18.40
N ILE A 220 -9.38 12.68 19.38
CA ILE A 220 -10.07 13.82 20.04
C ILE A 220 -10.62 14.82 19.02
N SER A 221 -9.88 15.05 17.93
CA SER A 221 -10.34 15.83 16.78
C SER A 221 -9.83 15.15 15.51
N PRO A 222 -10.61 15.10 14.42
CA PRO A 222 -10.12 14.53 13.17
C PRO A 222 -8.92 15.32 12.66
N ILE A 223 -7.87 14.61 12.24
CA ILE A 223 -6.64 15.20 11.70
C ILE A 223 -6.49 14.75 10.25
N VAL A 224 -6.24 15.72 9.36
CA VAL A 224 -5.90 15.46 7.96
C VAL A 224 -4.47 15.94 7.73
N VAL A 225 -3.61 15.03 7.29
CA VAL A 225 -2.20 15.33 7.00
C VAL A 225 -1.95 15.20 5.52
N PHE A 226 -1.44 16.25 4.90
CA PHE A 226 -1.13 16.32 3.47
C PHE A 226 0.37 16.14 3.25
N GLU A 227 0.74 15.31 2.28
CA GLU A 227 2.12 15.19 1.79
C GLU A 227 2.45 16.24 0.72
N ASP A 228 1.47 16.62 -0.10
CA ASP A 228 1.65 17.62 -1.16
C ASP A 228 1.36 19.05 -0.66
N GLU A 229 2.31 19.96 -0.89
CA GLU A 229 2.24 21.34 -0.42
C GLU A 229 1.15 22.16 -1.14
N ALA A 230 0.92 21.91 -2.43
CA ALA A 230 -0.07 22.66 -3.21
C ALA A 230 -1.49 22.32 -2.75
N THR A 231 -1.76 21.03 -2.59
CA THR A 231 -3.00 20.47 -2.07
C THR A 231 -3.28 20.95 -0.65
N HIS A 232 -2.27 20.94 0.22
CA HIS A 232 -2.38 21.48 1.58
C HIS A 232 -2.83 22.95 1.58
N LYS A 233 -2.20 23.80 0.73
CA LYS A 233 -2.55 25.22 0.60
C LYS A 233 -3.98 25.46 0.08
N GLU A 234 -4.53 24.52 -0.67
CA GLU A 234 -5.92 24.53 -1.08
C GLU A 234 -6.84 24.14 0.07
N ALA A 235 -6.53 23.05 0.77
CA ALA A 235 -7.34 22.51 1.86
C ALA A 235 -7.52 23.48 3.04
N ILE A 236 -6.48 24.24 3.42
CA ILE A 236 -6.56 25.20 4.53
C ILE A 236 -7.51 26.39 4.28
N LYS A 237 -7.97 26.59 3.04
CA LYS A 237 -8.96 27.62 2.70
C LYS A 237 -10.38 27.17 3.00
N ASP A 238 -10.60 25.87 3.16
CA ASP A 238 -11.88 25.31 3.57
C ASP A 238 -12.17 25.71 5.01
N THR A 239 -13.37 26.22 5.24
CA THR A 239 -13.87 26.61 6.56
C THR A 239 -15.16 25.85 6.92
N VAL A 240 -15.54 24.88 6.08
CA VAL A 240 -16.76 24.10 6.19
C VAL A 240 -16.52 22.89 7.08
N HIS A 241 -15.35 22.26 6.95
CA HIS A 241 -15.00 21.05 7.70
C HIS A 241 -14.32 21.42 9.04
N ASP A 242 -14.84 20.86 10.13
CA ASP A 242 -14.23 20.98 11.46
C ASP A 242 -13.16 19.90 11.67
N VAL A 243 -11.98 20.11 11.05
CA VAL A 243 -10.84 19.19 11.09
C VAL A 243 -9.53 19.95 11.28
N LEU A 244 -8.55 19.29 11.90
CA LEU A 244 -7.19 19.82 12.01
C LEU A 244 -6.41 19.48 10.74
N ILE A 245 -5.89 20.49 10.05
CA ILE A 245 -5.17 20.32 8.79
C ILE A 245 -3.69 20.62 9.00
N TYR A 246 -2.83 19.67 8.63
CA TYR A 246 -1.38 19.83 8.69
C TYR A 246 -0.72 19.41 7.37
N HIS A 247 0.44 20.02 7.10
CA HIS A 247 1.38 19.48 6.13
C HIS A 247 2.37 18.56 6.84
N ILE A 248 2.83 17.48 6.19
CA ILE A 248 3.69 16.47 6.81
C ILE A 248 5.01 17.03 7.36
N SER A 249 5.52 18.12 6.78
CA SER A 249 6.76 18.77 7.23
C SER A 249 6.59 19.77 8.38
N GLN A 250 5.36 20.06 8.82
CA GLN A 250 5.10 21.01 9.90
C GLN A 250 5.46 20.39 11.26
N PRO A 251 6.37 20.99 12.05
CA PRO A 251 6.71 20.51 13.38
C PRO A 251 5.51 20.36 14.32
N GLU A 252 4.52 21.25 14.17
CA GLU A 252 3.31 21.30 14.99
C GLU A 252 2.46 20.03 14.89
N LEU A 253 2.59 19.28 13.76
CA LEU A 253 1.96 17.98 13.61
C LEU A 253 2.42 17.02 14.71
N MET A 254 3.72 16.94 14.95
CA MET A 254 4.31 16.00 15.91
C MET A 254 3.92 16.36 17.35
N ASP A 255 3.81 17.64 17.66
CA ASP A 255 3.30 18.09 18.96
C ASP A 255 1.84 17.68 19.12
N LYS A 256 1.01 17.86 18.08
CA LYS A 256 -0.40 17.49 18.13
C LYS A 256 -0.63 16.00 18.27
N LEU A 257 0.14 15.17 17.56
CA LEU A 257 0.07 13.71 17.67
C LEU A 257 0.42 13.23 19.10
N LYS A 258 1.34 13.91 19.79
CA LYS A 258 1.67 13.61 21.20
C LYS A 258 0.55 14.04 22.15
N ASP A 259 0.05 15.27 21.99
CA ASP A 259 -1.01 15.82 22.82
C ASP A 259 -2.28 14.96 22.77
N HIS A 260 -2.55 14.35 21.61
CA HIS A 260 -3.67 13.44 21.40
C HIS A 260 -3.36 11.98 21.78
N LEU A 261 -2.19 11.69 22.36
CA LEU A 261 -1.73 10.35 22.73
C LEU A 261 -1.74 9.35 21.57
N ILE A 262 -1.49 9.85 20.35
CA ILE A 262 -1.39 9.03 19.13
C ILE A 262 0.01 8.45 19.01
N ILE A 263 1.02 9.22 19.44
CA ILE A 263 2.43 8.83 19.44
C ILE A 263 3.06 9.06 20.80
N GLU A 264 4.12 8.32 21.07
CA GLU A 264 4.92 8.44 22.29
C GLU A 264 6.42 8.35 21.95
N CYS A 265 7.25 8.86 22.86
CA CYS A 265 8.70 8.73 22.78
C CYS A 265 9.31 8.80 24.18
N SER A 266 9.85 7.67 24.65
CA SER A 266 10.63 7.58 25.87
C SER A 266 12.10 7.36 25.52
N LEU A 267 12.91 8.43 25.59
CA LEU A 267 14.31 8.36 25.15
C LEU A 267 15.14 7.34 25.94
N ASP A 268 14.88 7.20 27.25
CA ASP A 268 15.56 6.24 28.13
C ASP A 268 15.31 4.77 27.77
N GLU A 269 14.19 4.49 27.10
CA GLU A 269 13.82 3.17 26.62
C GLU A 269 14.28 2.96 25.18
N VAL A 270 14.08 3.96 24.32
CA VAL A 270 14.40 3.90 22.90
C VAL A 270 15.90 3.65 22.67
N VAL A 271 16.78 4.29 23.45
CA VAL A 271 18.25 4.11 23.32
C VAL A 271 18.70 2.67 23.56
N LYS A 272 17.90 1.84 24.26
CA LYS A 272 18.19 0.42 24.50
C LYS A 272 17.74 -0.50 23.37
N ASN A 273 16.97 0.02 22.40
CA ASN A 273 16.38 -0.75 21.32
C ASN A 273 17.31 -0.82 20.09
N ASN A 274 17.32 -1.96 19.41
CA ASN A 274 17.98 -2.16 18.11
C ASN A 274 17.56 -1.12 17.05
N ARG A 275 16.33 -0.60 17.14
CA ARG A 275 15.83 0.48 16.29
C ARG A 275 16.68 1.75 16.41
N TYR A 276 17.02 2.16 17.63
CA TYR A 276 17.85 3.35 17.86
C TYR A 276 19.23 3.20 17.21
N GLU A 277 19.88 2.06 17.42
CA GLU A 277 21.19 1.77 16.81
C GLU A 277 21.12 1.81 15.27
N ARG A 278 20.03 1.30 14.68
CA ARG A 278 19.83 1.36 13.22
C ARG A 278 19.66 2.79 12.72
N ILE A 279 18.83 3.60 13.37
CA ILE A 279 18.63 5.01 13.03
C ILE A 279 19.95 5.78 13.19
N LYS A 280 20.68 5.57 14.29
CA LYS A 280 21.98 6.20 14.53
C LYS A 280 23.01 5.86 13.44
N LYS A 281 23.02 4.62 12.94
CA LYS A 281 23.85 4.20 11.80
C LYS A 281 23.48 4.94 10.51
N VAL A 282 22.19 5.14 10.25
CA VAL A 282 21.71 5.92 9.09
C VAL A 282 22.08 7.40 9.24
N MET A 283 21.97 7.97 10.45
CA MET A 283 22.40 9.34 10.75
C MET A 283 23.90 9.51 10.49
N LEU A 284 24.74 8.57 10.95
CA LEU A 284 26.18 8.59 10.65
C LEU A 284 26.42 8.52 9.14
N PHE A 285 25.76 7.60 8.43
CA PHE A 285 25.89 7.46 6.98
C PHE A 285 25.63 8.78 6.24
N GLY A 286 24.61 9.55 6.65
CA GLY A 286 24.32 10.86 6.06
C GLY A 286 25.43 11.91 6.21
N GLU A 287 26.33 11.74 7.19
CA GLU A 287 27.45 12.65 7.44
C GLU A 287 28.77 12.19 6.80
N LEU A 288 28.84 10.95 6.30
CA LEU A 288 30.05 10.39 5.68
C LEU A 288 30.23 10.92 4.25
N LYS A 289 31.29 11.71 4.03
CA LYS A 289 31.59 12.28 2.70
C LYS A 289 32.58 11.46 1.88
N LYS A 290 33.69 11.05 2.48
CA LYS A 290 34.74 10.24 1.84
C LYS A 290 35.16 9.15 2.82
N THR A 291 35.02 7.89 2.41
CA THR A 291 35.36 6.73 3.22
C THR A 291 36.47 5.92 2.55
N GLU A 292 37.40 5.41 3.34
CA GLU A 292 38.45 4.47 2.90
C GLU A 292 37.93 3.02 2.92
N HIS A 293 36.93 2.76 3.76
CA HIS A 293 36.31 1.45 3.93
C HIS A 293 34.91 1.43 3.29
N PRO A 294 34.41 0.26 2.87
CA PRO A 294 33.02 0.08 2.50
C PRO A 294 32.08 0.50 3.63
N ILE A 295 31.00 1.21 3.30
CA ILE A 295 30.03 1.73 4.28
C ILE A 295 29.42 0.61 5.10
N LYS A 296 29.14 -0.53 4.48
CA LYS A 296 28.68 -1.73 5.18
C LYS A 296 29.57 -2.11 6.35
N ASP A 297 30.89 -2.12 6.14
CA ASP A 297 31.86 -2.49 7.17
C ASP A 297 31.93 -1.41 8.26
N ILE A 298 31.85 -0.13 7.87
CA ILE A 298 31.81 1.00 8.81
C ILE A 298 30.61 0.91 9.74
N LEU A 299 29.44 0.54 9.22
CA LEU A 299 28.19 0.47 10.00
C LEU A 299 28.07 -0.81 10.82
N ASN A 300 28.79 -1.89 10.47
CA ASN A 300 28.72 -3.18 11.18
C ASN A 300 29.86 -3.38 12.19
N ASP A 301 31.06 -2.91 11.90
CA ASP A 301 32.22 -3.05 12.80
C ASP A 301 32.27 -1.93 13.84
N LYS A 302 32.36 -2.30 15.12
CA LYS A 302 32.37 -1.33 16.23
C LYS A 302 33.59 -0.42 16.25
N VAL A 303 34.74 -0.89 15.78
CA VAL A 303 35.99 -0.13 15.77
C VAL A 303 35.96 0.90 14.63
N LEU A 304 35.56 0.47 13.43
CA LEU A 304 35.38 1.36 12.29
C LEU A 304 34.29 2.38 12.57
N PHE A 305 33.14 1.98 13.11
CA PHE A 305 32.07 2.91 13.48
C PHE A 305 32.58 4.03 14.40
N ARG A 306 33.32 3.68 15.46
CA ARG A 306 33.92 4.67 16.39
C ARG A 306 34.97 5.53 15.72
N ARG A 307 35.83 4.96 14.86
CA ARG A 307 36.84 5.72 14.11
C ARG A 307 36.16 6.79 13.25
N TYR A 308 35.14 6.41 12.50
CA TYR A 308 34.43 7.33 11.60
C TYR A 308 33.60 8.36 12.38
N LEU A 309 32.94 7.96 13.46
CA LEU A 309 32.22 8.87 14.35
C LEU A 309 33.13 9.94 14.98
N ASN A 310 34.39 9.61 15.30
CA ASN A 310 35.35 10.59 15.83
C ASN A 310 36.04 11.43 14.73
N SER A 311 35.85 11.08 13.45
CA SER A 311 36.48 11.76 12.31
C SER A 311 35.59 12.83 11.67
N ILE A 312 34.28 12.81 11.94
CA ILE A 312 33.34 13.84 11.48
C ILE A 312 33.50 15.12 12.29
N ASP A 313 33.00 16.25 11.76
CA ASP A 313 33.10 17.52 12.45
C ASP A 313 32.22 17.58 13.71
N ALA A 314 32.52 18.52 14.60
CA ALA A 314 31.84 18.63 15.89
C ALA A 314 30.33 18.89 15.77
N ASN A 315 29.85 19.54 14.71
CA ASN A 315 28.42 19.76 14.52
C ASN A 315 27.73 18.49 14.01
N ALA A 316 28.36 17.76 13.07
CA ALA A 316 27.90 16.44 12.64
C ALA A 316 27.87 15.43 13.80
N LEU A 317 28.90 15.42 14.66
CA LEU A 317 28.93 14.57 15.84
C LEU A 317 27.75 14.84 16.77
N LYS A 318 27.41 16.11 17.02
CA LYS A 318 26.22 16.48 17.82
C LYS A 318 24.93 16.00 17.19
N ARG A 319 24.78 16.03 15.85
CA ARG A 319 23.58 15.50 15.19
C ARG A 319 23.43 13.99 15.37
N VAL A 320 24.54 13.23 15.28
CA VAL A 320 24.52 11.76 15.40
C VAL A 320 24.42 11.27 16.85
N THR A 321 24.96 12.03 17.82
CA THR A 321 25.04 11.64 19.24
C THR A 321 24.19 12.50 20.18
N GLY A 322 23.33 13.36 19.63
CA GLY A 322 22.57 14.35 20.38
C GLY A 322 21.71 13.75 21.49
N VAL A 323 21.16 12.56 21.26
CA VAL A 323 20.32 11.85 22.25
C VAL A 323 21.15 11.37 23.44
N GLU A 324 22.33 10.79 23.23
CA GLU A 324 23.20 10.38 24.34
C GLU A 324 23.69 11.59 25.15
N ILE A 325 24.08 12.67 24.45
CA ILE A 325 24.49 13.91 25.09
C ILE A 325 23.34 14.50 25.91
N TYR A 326 22.10 14.45 25.39
CA TYR A 326 20.91 14.91 26.09
C TYR A 326 20.67 14.11 27.37
N LEU A 327 20.68 12.78 27.29
CA LEU A 327 20.46 11.90 28.44
C LEU A 327 21.54 12.08 29.51
N GLU A 328 22.83 12.14 29.13
CA GLU A 328 23.93 12.38 30.08
C GLU A 328 23.79 13.74 30.79
N ARG A 329 23.31 14.77 30.09
CA ARG A 329 23.09 16.09 30.67
C ARG A 329 21.85 16.14 31.55
N LEU A 330 20.80 15.42 31.18
CA LEU A 330 19.57 15.30 31.97
C LEU A 330 19.85 14.71 33.35
N GLU A 331 20.74 13.71 33.43
CA GLU A 331 21.20 13.14 34.71
C GLU A 331 21.85 14.18 35.65
N ARG A 332 22.41 15.27 35.09
CA ARG A 332 23.09 16.32 35.84
C ARG A 332 22.20 17.54 36.11
N SER A 333 21.29 17.89 35.20
CA SER A 333 20.42 19.06 35.31
C SER A 333 19.22 19.00 34.35
N ASN A 334 18.03 19.35 34.86
CA ASN A 334 16.79 19.45 34.08
C ASN A 334 16.66 20.76 33.28
N ALA A 335 17.71 21.60 33.24
CA ALA A 335 17.66 22.90 32.57
C ALA A 335 17.75 22.80 31.03
N PHE A 336 18.20 21.66 30.48
CA PHE A 336 18.40 21.49 29.05
C PHE A 336 17.12 21.02 28.36
N LYS A 337 16.73 21.71 27.27
CA LYS A 337 15.60 21.27 26.44
C LYS A 337 16.07 20.29 25.37
N ILE A 338 15.21 19.33 25.02
CA ILE A 338 15.48 18.32 23.97
C ILE A 338 15.86 19.01 22.66
N ASN A 339 15.05 20.00 22.25
CA ASN A 339 15.21 20.72 20.98
C ASN A 339 16.51 21.52 20.86
N ASP A 340 17.22 21.77 21.98
CA ASP A 340 18.50 22.48 21.96
C ASP A 340 19.69 21.55 21.65
N LEU A 341 19.50 20.23 21.83
CA LEU A 341 20.59 19.24 21.82
C LEU A 341 20.36 18.09 20.82
N VAL A 342 19.11 17.75 20.53
CA VAL A 342 18.75 16.67 19.63
C VAL A 342 18.25 17.28 18.32
N ASP A 343 18.83 16.83 17.22
CA ASP A 343 18.37 17.17 15.88
C ASP A 343 16.89 16.79 15.71
N GLN A 344 16.10 17.67 15.09
CA GLN A 344 14.65 17.53 15.02
C GLN A 344 14.23 16.28 14.25
N ASP A 345 14.82 16.03 13.08
CA ASP A 345 14.52 14.85 12.27
C ASP A 345 14.90 13.57 13.03
N PHE A 346 16.03 13.61 13.74
CA PHE A 346 16.44 12.49 14.57
C PHE A 346 15.43 12.24 15.69
N TYR A 347 15.00 13.27 16.41
CA TYR A 347 13.99 13.13 17.45
C TYR A 347 12.66 12.61 16.89
N PHE A 348 12.19 13.12 15.75
CA PHE A 348 10.99 12.66 15.08
C PHE A 348 11.06 11.17 14.71
N ALA A 349 12.20 10.72 14.17
CA ALA A 349 12.43 9.32 13.83
C ALA A 349 12.40 8.37 15.05
N LEU A 350 12.51 8.87 16.28
CA LEU A 350 12.49 8.04 17.49
C LEU A 350 11.09 7.81 18.07
N HIS A 351 10.07 8.50 17.56
CA HIS A 351 8.70 8.30 18.00
C HIS A 351 8.19 6.93 17.57
N GLN A 352 7.19 6.46 18.31
CA GLN A 352 6.42 5.26 17.99
C GLN A 352 4.92 5.52 18.20
N PRO A 353 4.03 4.78 17.52
CA PRO A 353 2.60 4.85 17.81
C PRO A 353 2.35 4.41 19.25
N HIS A 354 1.40 5.07 19.90
CA HIS A 354 1.05 4.79 21.28
C HIS A 354 0.47 3.37 21.42
N SER A 355 0.80 2.70 22.53
CA SER A 355 0.42 1.31 22.78
C SER A 355 -1.09 1.04 22.86
N SER A 356 -1.91 2.08 23.02
CA SER A 356 -3.37 1.96 23.08
C SER A 356 -4.06 1.86 21.71
N LEU A 357 -3.34 2.09 20.62
CA LEU A 357 -3.92 2.05 19.27
C LEU A 357 -4.24 0.60 18.86
N ASP A 358 -5.31 0.43 18.08
CA ASP A 358 -5.56 -0.86 17.44
C ASP A 358 -4.52 -1.16 16.35
N VAL A 359 -4.47 -2.41 15.87
CA VAL A 359 -3.46 -2.85 14.90
C VAL A 359 -3.49 -2.03 13.60
N LYS A 360 -4.66 -1.63 13.09
CA LYS A 360 -4.77 -0.89 11.83
C LYS A 360 -4.31 0.56 12.00
N GLN A 361 -4.70 1.19 13.09
CA GLN A 361 -4.24 2.53 13.46
C GLN A 361 -2.74 2.52 13.71
N TYR A 362 -2.23 1.51 14.42
CA TYR A 362 -0.82 1.35 14.72
C TYR A 362 0.03 1.32 13.46
N ASP A 363 -0.35 0.53 12.45
CA ASP A 363 0.35 0.45 11.17
C ASP A 363 0.24 1.76 10.35
N LEU A 364 -0.92 2.43 10.37
CA LEU A 364 -1.12 3.71 9.70
C LEU A 364 -0.23 4.82 10.30
N ILE A 365 -0.17 4.90 11.62
CA ILE A 365 0.65 5.89 12.33
C ILE A 365 2.14 5.58 12.14
N TRP A 366 2.53 4.30 12.09
CA TRP A 366 3.90 3.94 11.73
C TRP A 366 4.29 4.46 10.37
N ARG A 367 3.42 4.27 9.37
CA ARG A 367 3.63 4.81 8.04
C ARG A 367 3.80 6.33 8.09
N LEU A 368 2.87 7.05 8.71
CA LEU A 368 2.96 8.51 8.87
C LEU A 368 4.29 8.95 9.50
N LEU A 369 4.72 8.33 10.61
CA LEU A 369 5.98 8.67 11.29
C LEU A 369 7.22 8.48 10.40
N ILE A 370 7.22 7.44 9.57
CA ILE A 370 8.31 7.17 8.63
C ILE A 370 8.30 8.16 7.47
N ASN A 371 7.13 8.54 6.96
CA ASN A 371 7.01 9.59 5.95
C ASN A 371 7.43 10.97 6.51
N VAL A 372 7.20 11.25 7.80
CA VAL A 372 7.70 12.47 8.49
C VAL A 372 9.22 12.45 8.60
N SER A 373 9.83 11.33 9.02
CA SER A 373 11.29 11.22 9.17
C SER A 373 11.80 9.82 8.75
N PRO A 374 12.21 9.64 7.48
CA PRO A 374 12.58 8.34 6.92
C PRO A 374 14.02 7.94 7.27
N LYS A 375 14.37 7.93 8.57
CA LYS A 375 15.72 7.58 9.06
C LYS A 375 15.86 6.10 9.46
N ASP A 376 14.79 5.33 9.35
CA ASP A 376 14.75 3.91 9.69
C ASP A 376 14.51 3.07 8.42
N VAL A 377 15.59 2.54 7.84
CA VAL A 377 15.53 1.77 6.58
C VAL A 377 14.68 0.49 6.66
N LEU A 378 14.57 -0.12 7.84
CA LEU A 378 13.77 -1.33 8.02
C LEU A 378 12.28 -0.98 8.01
N PHE A 379 11.91 0.04 8.76
CA PHE A 379 10.52 0.48 8.85
C PHE A 379 10.06 1.16 7.56
N LEU A 380 10.96 1.88 6.87
CA LEU A 380 10.73 2.36 5.52
C LEU A 380 10.39 1.20 4.57
N TYR A 381 11.13 0.08 4.63
CA TYR A 381 10.77 -1.10 3.83
C TYR A 381 9.44 -1.75 4.24
N TRP A 382 9.06 -1.72 5.52
CA TRP A 382 7.81 -2.34 5.98
C TRP A 382 6.57 -1.51 5.67
N TYR A 383 6.64 -0.19 5.88
CA TYR A 383 5.47 0.70 5.87
C TYR A 383 5.36 1.57 4.61
N ASP A 384 6.46 1.89 3.94
CA ASP A 384 6.45 2.60 2.66
C ASP A 384 7.48 2.03 1.66
N LYS A 385 7.10 0.90 1.04
CA LYS A 385 7.94 0.23 0.04
C LYS A 385 8.22 1.10 -1.19
N GLU A 386 7.29 1.97 -1.56
CA GLU A 386 7.47 2.79 -2.76
C GLU A 386 8.58 3.82 -2.53
N GLU A 387 8.53 4.53 -1.42
CA GLU A 387 9.57 5.49 -1.05
C GLU A 387 10.89 4.79 -0.74
N PHE A 388 10.85 3.61 -0.09
CA PHE A 388 12.03 2.77 0.08
C PHE A 388 12.73 2.48 -1.26
N TYR A 389 11.97 2.06 -2.29
CA TYR A 389 12.54 1.72 -3.58
C TYR A 389 13.11 2.95 -4.31
N LYS A 390 12.43 4.10 -4.25
CA LYS A 390 12.95 5.37 -4.78
C LYS A 390 14.26 5.76 -4.12
N SER A 391 14.28 5.76 -2.78
CA SER A 391 15.47 6.07 -2.00
C SER A 391 16.62 5.08 -2.25
N TYR A 392 16.32 3.79 -2.34
CA TYR A 392 17.30 2.72 -2.54
C TYR A 392 18.14 2.91 -3.82
N GLU A 393 17.53 3.40 -4.91
CA GLU A 393 18.25 3.66 -6.17
C GLU A 393 19.31 4.75 -6.06
N THR A 394 19.13 5.70 -5.14
CA THR A 394 20.08 6.81 -4.92
C THR A 394 21.26 6.42 -4.03
N TRP A 395 21.13 5.33 -3.27
CA TRP A 395 22.15 4.88 -2.33
C TRP A 395 23.33 4.22 -3.03
N ASN A 396 24.54 4.40 -2.47
CA ASN A 396 25.70 3.71 -3.00
C ASN A 396 25.67 2.19 -2.74
N GLU A 397 26.44 1.45 -3.53
CA GLU A 397 26.38 -0.01 -3.55
C GLU A 397 26.66 -0.66 -2.19
N SER A 398 27.56 -0.09 -1.39
CA SER A 398 27.92 -0.65 -0.08
C SER A 398 26.82 -0.40 0.96
N PHE A 399 26.20 0.77 0.97
CA PHE A 399 25.06 1.04 1.84
C PHE A 399 23.85 0.17 1.46
N GLN A 400 23.60 -0.01 0.16
CA GLN A 400 22.59 -0.95 -0.33
C GLN A 400 22.77 -2.37 0.22
N ASP A 401 24.01 -2.89 0.27
CA ASP A 401 24.31 -4.22 0.83
C ASP A 401 24.03 -4.28 2.34
N TRP A 402 24.35 -3.20 3.07
CA TRP A 402 24.03 -3.10 4.49
C TRP A 402 22.53 -3.08 4.76
N VAL A 403 21.76 -2.33 3.94
CA VAL A 403 20.31 -2.27 4.07
C VAL A 403 19.67 -3.63 3.77
N ILE A 404 20.10 -4.32 2.70
CA ILE A 404 19.61 -5.67 2.39
C ILE A 404 19.87 -6.63 3.56
N GLU A 405 21.09 -6.65 4.09
CA GLU A 405 21.42 -7.50 5.24
C GLU A 405 20.57 -7.15 6.46
N THR A 406 20.38 -5.85 6.74
CA THR A 406 19.56 -5.37 7.85
C THR A 406 18.11 -5.85 7.70
N ILE A 407 17.53 -5.74 6.50
CA ILE A 407 16.16 -6.17 6.24
C ILE A 407 16.05 -7.70 6.33
N SER A 408 16.93 -8.44 5.65
CA SER A 408 16.91 -9.91 5.63
C SER A 408 17.09 -10.54 7.01
N ASN A 409 17.84 -9.91 7.92
CA ASN A 409 18.01 -10.40 9.28
C ASN A 409 16.81 -10.15 10.20
N ASN A 410 15.80 -9.40 9.75
CA ASN A 410 14.62 -9.01 10.53
C ASN A 410 13.29 -9.43 9.88
N ILE A 411 13.31 -10.23 8.80
CA ILE A 411 12.11 -10.78 8.13
C ILE A 411 11.82 -12.20 8.62
#